data_AF-A0ABD3PSV4-F1
#
_entry.id   AF-A0ABD3PSV4-F1
#
_cell.length_a   1.000
_cell.length_b   1.000
_cell.length_c   1.000
_cell.angle_alpha   90.00
_cell.angle_beta   90.00
_cell.angle_gamma   90.00
#
_symmetry.space_group_name_H-M   'P 1'
#
loop_
_entity.id
_entity.type
_entity.pdbx_description
1 polymer ?
#
loop_
_entity_poly.entity_id
_entity_poly.type
_entity_poly.pdbx_seq_one_letter_code
_entity_poly.pdbx_strand_id
1 'polypeptide(L)'
;MSYLGLPSCSFPKSLLHFKDDNTNTKLSAILATATSGLTTSCLTFVSFVDVRSFLSHVHNSKTSLIQNHFATWWPHGRDLMLPMLFSSVLSNLVAYRMTSDGKFAIGAALLGCIGPYTGVVLKEDIELLRSESCEEVKETTKGFCRLHHFRFVVAGVGFGLSLVGLAEL
;
A
#
# COMPACT_ATOMS: atom_id res chain seq x y z
N MET A 1 64.82 2.65 31.42
CA MET A 1 63.66 3.20 30.68
C MET A 1 62.51 2.23 30.85
N SER A 2 61.62 2.49 31.81
CA SER A 2 60.52 1.60 32.17
C SER A 2 59.24 2.11 31.52
N TYR A 3 58.70 1.37 30.56
CA TYR A 3 57.41 1.66 29.96
C TYR A 3 56.30 1.25 30.93
N LEU A 4 55.58 2.24 31.45
CA LEU A 4 54.35 2.06 32.23
C LEU A 4 53.29 1.44 31.32
N GLY A 5 52.99 0.16 31.54
CA GLY A 5 51.88 -0.53 30.88
C GLY A 5 50.55 -0.02 31.45
N LEU A 6 49.82 0.75 30.66
CA LEU A 6 48.44 1.13 30.98
C LEU A 6 47.50 -0.07 30.77
N PRO A 7 46.56 -0.33 31.68
CA PRO A 7 45.60 -1.42 31.54
C PRO A 7 44.64 -1.12 30.37
N SER A 8 44.55 -2.07 29.45
CA SER A 8 43.58 -2.07 28.35
C SER A 8 42.17 -2.31 28.91
N CYS A 9 41.41 -1.24 29.09
CA CYS A 9 39.97 -1.33 29.33
C CYS A 9 39.28 -1.88 28.07
N SER A 10 39.03 -3.19 28.05
CA SER A 10 38.17 -3.86 27.08
C SER A 10 36.72 -3.46 27.35
N PHE A 11 36.21 -2.48 26.59
CA PHE A 11 34.79 -2.16 26.57
C PHE A 11 33.98 -3.37 26.07
N PRO A 12 32.89 -3.78 26.76
CA PRO A 12 32.08 -4.90 26.34
C PRO A 12 31.29 -4.55 25.06
N LYS A 13 31.64 -5.18 23.93
CA LYS A 13 30.96 -5.06 22.63
C LYS A 13 29.48 -5.45 22.66
N SER A 14 29.03 -6.16 23.70
CA SER A 14 27.65 -6.64 23.84
C SER A 14 26.63 -5.52 24.06
N LEU A 15 27.03 -4.37 24.58
CA LEU A 15 26.11 -3.28 24.94
C LEU A 15 25.79 -2.36 23.75
N LEU A 16 26.65 -2.32 22.74
CA LEU A 16 26.42 -1.59 21.48
C LEU A 16 25.44 -2.33 20.56
N HIS A 17 25.55 -3.66 20.45
CA HIS A 17 24.64 -4.47 19.64
C HIS A 17 23.18 -4.42 20.13
N PHE A 18 22.97 -4.43 21.44
CA PHE A 18 21.61 -4.50 22.02
C PHE A 18 20.80 -3.21 21.78
N LYS A 19 21.45 -2.05 21.63
CA LYS A 19 20.78 -0.75 21.43
C LYS A 19 20.38 -0.51 19.97
N ASP A 20 21.16 -1.04 19.04
CA ASP A 20 20.87 -0.95 17.60
C ASP A 20 19.69 -1.84 17.19
N ASP A 21 19.56 -3.04 17.78
CA ASP A 21 18.49 -3.98 17.40
C ASP A 21 17.07 -3.46 17.74
N ASN A 22 16.89 -2.81 18.89
CA ASN A 22 15.59 -2.23 19.28
C ASN A 22 15.21 -1.03 18.38
N THR A 23 16.19 -0.19 18.03
CA THR A 23 15.96 0.99 17.18
C THR A 23 15.57 0.58 15.76
N ASN A 24 16.29 -0.38 15.17
CA ASN A 24 16.00 -0.90 13.84
C ASN A 24 14.64 -1.59 13.77
N THR A 25 14.29 -2.34 14.82
CA THR A 25 12.98 -3.01 14.94
C THR A 25 11.85 -1.98 14.92
N LYS A 26 11.89 -0.97 15.79
CA LYS A 26 10.86 0.08 15.83
C LYS A 26 10.79 0.89 14.53
N LEU A 27 11.95 1.25 13.95
CA LEU A 27 11.99 1.96 12.68
C LEU A 27 11.33 1.16 11.54
N SER A 28 11.61 -0.15 11.46
CA SER A 28 11.01 -1.01 10.42
C SER A 28 9.48 -1.08 10.55
N ALA A 29 8.95 -1.18 11.77
CA ALA A 29 7.52 -1.18 12.04
C ALA A 29 6.85 0.17 11.73
N ILE A 30 7.53 1.28 12.02
CA ILE A 30 7.07 2.64 11.65
C ILE A 30 6.98 2.76 10.13
N LEU A 31 8.01 2.34 9.39
CA LEU A 31 8.04 2.40 7.94
C LEU A 31 6.95 1.53 7.30
N ALA A 32 6.75 0.31 7.80
CA ALA A 32 5.65 -0.56 7.39
C ALA A 32 4.29 0.13 7.60
N THR A 33 4.06 0.68 8.79
CA THR A 33 2.81 1.36 9.13
C THR A 33 2.57 2.60 8.27
N ALA A 34 3.60 3.44 8.09
CA ALA A 34 3.51 4.66 7.29
C ALA A 34 3.20 4.35 5.82
N THR A 35 3.90 3.39 5.22
CA THR A 35 3.68 3.00 3.82
C THR A 35 2.32 2.32 3.61
N SER A 36 1.87 1.47 4.55
CA SER A 36 0.50 0.91 4.55
C SER A 36 -0.56 2.01 4.66
N GLY A 37 -0.34 3.01 5.53
CA GLY A 37 -1.25 4.13 5.72
C GLY A 37 -1.37 5.02 4.48
N LEU A 38 -0.24 5.34 3.83
CA LEU A 38 -0.23 6.08 2.57
C LEU A 38 -0.96 5.32 1.46
N THR A 39 -0.69 4.01 1.31
CA THR A 39 -1.37 3.15 0.33
C THR A 39 -2.89 3.13 0.57
N THR A 40 -3.30 2.96 1.82
CA THR A 40 -4.71 2.99 2.21
C THR A 40 -5.34 4.35 1.93
N SER A 41 -4.62 5.44 2.17
CA SER A 41 -5.11 6.80 1.92
C SER A 41 -5.34 7.06 0.43
N CYS A 42 -4.42 6.62 -0.44
CA CYS A 42 -4.62 6.69 -1.88
C CYS A 42 -5.87 5.90 -2.31
N LEU A 43 -6.04 4.66 -1.83
CA LEU A 43 -7.22 3.85 -2.15
C LEU A 43 -8.51 4.40 -1.56
N THR A 44 -8.43 5.07 -0.41
CA THR A 44 -9.55 5.81 0.20
C THR A 44 -9.96 6.95 -0.72
N PHE A 45 -9.01 7.77 -1.18
CA PHE A 45 -9.28 8.87 -2.10
C PHE A 45 -9.98 8.36 -3.36
N VAL A 46 -9.45 7.31 -3.98
CA VAL A 46 -10.07 6.73 -5.18
C VAL A 46 -11.48 6.20 -4.90
N SER A 47 -11.66 5.49 -3.79
CA SER A 47 -12.94 4.89 -3.42
C SER A 47 -14.02 5.91 -3.09
N PHE A 48 -13.68 7.06 -2.50
CA PHE A 48 -14.68 8.02 -2.02
C PHE A 48 -14.78 9.29 -2.87
N VAL A 49 -13.74 9.64 -3.61
CA VAL A 49 -13.72 10.82 -4.49
C VAL A 49 -13.91 10.40 -5.93
N ASP A 50 -13.00 9.60 -6.48
CA ASP A 50 -13.02 9.26 -7.91
C ASP A 50 -14.26 8.43 -8.27
N VAL A 51 -14.57 7.39 -7.49
CA VAL A 51 -15.79 6.58 -7.70
C VAL A 51 -17.04 7.45 -7.69
N ARG A 52 -17.17 8.39 -6.74
CA ARG A 52 -18.33 9.29 -6.70
C ARG A 52 -18.38 10.21 -7.91
N SER A 53 -17.22 10.71 -8.35
CA SER A 53 -17.11 11.53 -9.56
C SER A 53 -17.56 10.75 -10.80
N PHE A 54 -17.07 9.53 -10.98
CA PHE A 54 -17.48 8.64 -12.08
C PHE A 54 -18.98 8.33 -12.04
N LEU A 55 -19.53 7.95 -10.88
CA LEU A 55 -20.95 7.67 -10.73
C LEU A 55 -21.83 8.91 -10.99
N SER A 56 -21.36 10.11 -10.62
CA SER A 56 -22.02 11.36 -10.98
C SER A 56 -22.05 11.58 -12.49
N HIS A 57 -20.95 11.30 -13.20
CA HIS A 57 -20.94 11.35 -14.66
C HIS A 57 -21.86 10.31 -15.31
N VAL A 58 -21.96 9.11 -14.74
CA VAL A 58 -22.90 8.07 -15.17
C VAL A 58 -24.35 8.55 -15.02
N HIS A 59 -24.70 9.10 -13.86
CA HIS A 59 -26.05 9.63 -13.58
C HIS A 59 -26.43 10.75 -14.57
N ASN A 60 -25.48 11.63 -14.87
CA ASN A 60 -25.69 12.74 -15.81
C ASN A 60 -25.51 12.36 -17.29
N SER A 61 -25.37 11.07 -17.61
CA SER A 61 -25.18 10.56 -18.97
C SER A 61 -24.00 11.17 -19.74
N LYS A 62 -22.94 11.57 -19.03
CA LYS A 62 -21.74 12.19 -19.63
C LYS A 62 -20.68 11.12 -19.96
N THR A 63 -21.02 10.17 -20.83
CA THR A 63 -20.16 9.00 -21.14
C THR A 63 -18.83 9.39 -21.78
N SER A 64 -18.82 10.39 -22.65
CA SER A 64 -17.57 10.90 -23.26
C SER A 64 -16.60 11.48 -22.23
N LEU A 65 -17.11 12.14 -21.18
CA LEU A 65 -16.26 12.62 -20.09
C LEU A 65 -15.69 11.47 -19.27
N ILE A 66 -16.44 10.38 -19.08
CA ILE A 66 -15.94 9.20 -18.37
C ILE A 66 -14.74 8.61 -19.11
N GLN A 67 -14.87 8.34 -20.41
CA GLN A 67 -13.78 7.77 -21.21
C GLN A 67 -12.55 8.69 -21.24
N ASN A 68 -12.75 9.99 -21.49
CA ASN A 68 -11.65 10.95 -21.51
C ASN A 68 -10.95 11.08 -20.16
N HIS A 69 -11.73 11.14 -19.08
CA HIS A 69 -11.20 11.20 -17.73
C HIS A 69 -10.48 9.90 -17.36
N PHE A 70 -11.06 8.74 -17.65
CA PHE A 70 -10.49 7.42 -17.36
C PHE A 70 -9.19 7.18 -18.11
N ALA A 71 -9.13 7.55 -19.39
CA ALA A 71 -7.93 7.43 -20.22
C ALA A 71 -6.72 8.17 -19.63
N THR A 72 -6.96 9.30 -18.95
CA THR A 72 -5.92 10.06 -18.26
C THR A 72 -5.69 9.55 -16.85
N TRP A 73 -6.76 9.38 -16.08
CA TRP A 73 -6.72 9.03 -14.66
C TRP A 73 -6.10 7.66 -14.41
N TRP A 74 -6.45 6.64 -15.21
CA TRP A 74 -6.04 5.26 -14.94
C TRP A 74 -4.52 5.04 -15.04
N PRO A 75 -3.81 5.46 -16.11
CA PRO A 75 -2.37 5.30 -16.21
C PRO A 75 -1.63 5.99 -15.06
N HIS A 76 -1.98 7.24 -14.74
CA HIS A 76 -1.33 7.98 -13.65
C HIS A 76 -1.62 7.36 -12.27
N GLY A 77 -2.87 6.93 -12.04
CA GLY A 77 -3.24 6.22 -10.82
C GLY A 77 -2.47 4.91 -10.66
N ARG A 78 -2.33 4.12 -11.72
CA ARG A 78 -1.53 2.88 -11.72
C ARG A 78 -0.05 3.16 -11.45
N ASP A 79 0.53 4.14 -12.13
CA ASP A 79 1.95 4.45 -12.04
C ASP A 79 2.33 5.01 -10.66
N LEU A 80 1.38 5.64 -9.95
CA LEU A 80 1.51 5.98 -8.54
C LEU A 80 1.31 4.77 -7.61
N MET A 81 0.24 3.99 -7.84
CA MET A 81 -0.17 2.92 -6.93
C MET A 81 0.79 1.72 -6.91
N LEU A 82 1.41 1.38 -8.05
CA LEU A 82 2.33 0.24 -8.12
C LEU A 82 3.56 0.40 -7.20
N PRO A 83 4.34 1.51 -7.26
CA PRO A 83 5.42 1.76 -6.32
C PRO A 83 4.96 1.82 -4.87
N MET A 84 3.79 2.40 -4.60
CA MET A 84 3.23 2.48 -3.25
C MET A 84 2.93 1.11 -2.66
N LEU A 85 2.23 0.26 -3.41
CA LEU A 85 1.95 -1.12 -3.02
C LEU A 85 3.24 -1.91 -2.81
N PHE A 86 4.19 -1.81 -3.75
CA PHE A 86 5.47 -2.49 -3.64
C PHE A 86 6.25 -2.07 -2.39
N SER A 87 6.35 -0.76 -2.14
CA SER A 87 7.05 -0.21 -0.97
C SER A 87 6.38 -0.66 0.33
N SER A 88 5.05 -0.72 0.35
CA SER A 88 4.30 -1.14 1.52
C SER A 88 4.46 -2.64 1.81
N VAL A 89 4.37 -3.49 0.78
CA VAL A 89 4.63 -4.93 0.90
C VAL A 89 6.05 -5.18 1.40
N LEU A 90 7.05 -4.56 0.78
CA LEU A 90 8.44 -4.75 1.15
C LEU A 90 8.70 -4.29 2.60
N SER A 91 8.18 -3.12 2.97
CA SER A 91 8.34 -2.59 4.34
C SER A 91 7.70 -3.50 5.39
N ASN A 92 6.52 -4.06 5.11
CA ASN A 92 5.88 -5.05 5.99
C ASN A 92 6.68 -6.36 6.07
N LEU A 93 7.24 -6.86 4.97
CA LEU A 93 8.10 -8.06 5.00
C LEU A 93 9.39 -7.83 5.80
N VAL A 94 10.00 -6.65 5.68
CA VAL A 94 11.16 -6.26 6.49
C VAL A 94 10.77 -6.16 7.97
N ALA A 95 9.65 -5.50 8.29
CA ALA A 95 9.15 -5.41 9.67
C ALA A 95 8.87 -6.80 10.26
N TYR A 96 8.26 -7.71 9.50
CA TYR A 96 8.08 -9.10 9.91
C TYR A 96 9.42 -9.77 10.20
N ARG A 97 10.43 -9.59 9.33
CA ARG A 97 11.74 -10.23 9.52
C ARG A 97 12.48 -9.72 10.76
N MET A 98 12.30 -8.45 11.11
CA MET A 98 12.92 -7.80 12.27
C MET A 98 12.19 -8.11 13.58
N THR A 99 10.86 -8.10 13.57
CA THR A 99 10.01 -8.23 14.77
C THR A 99 9.58 -9.67 15.06
N SER A 100 9.54 -10.52 14.03
CA SER A 100 8.85 -11.83 14.03
C SER A 100 7.34 -11.76 14.31
N ASP A 101 6.70 -10.58 14.22
CA ASP A 101 5.26 -10.42 14.39
C ASP A 101 4.50 -10.73 13.10
N GLY A 102 3.73 -11.82 13.11
CA GLY A 102 2.94 -12.29 11.98
C GLY A 102 1.93 -11.28 11.42
N LYS A 103 1.53 -10.25 12.19
CA LYS A 103 0.64 -9.18 11.69
C LYS A 103 1.24 -8.46 10.47
N PHE A 104 2.54 -8.22 10.47
CA PHE A 104 3.22 -7.61 9.32
C PHE A 104 3.25 -8.55 8.11
N ALA A 105 3.42 -9.86 8.30
CA ALA A 105 3.35 -10.83 7.21
C ALA A 105 1.93 -10.89 6.58
N ILE A 106 0.89 -10.89 7.41
CA ILE A 106 -0.51 -10.85 6.96
C ILE A 106 -0.78 -9.52 6.23
N GLY A 107 -0.30 -8.40 6.77
CA GLY A 107 -0.40 -7.08 6.14
C GLY A 107 0.25 -7.06 4.75
N ALA A 108 1.45 -7.62 4.62
CA ALA A 108 2.12 -7.76 3.32
C ALA A 108 1.30 -8.60 2.32
N ALA A 109 0.69 -9.70 2.77
CA ALA A 109 -0.14 -10.54 1.91
C ALA A 109 -1.41 -9.81 1.43
N LEU A 110 -2.10 -9.11 2.34
CA LEU A 110 -3.30 -8.32 2.02
C LEU A 110 -3.00 -7.20 1.03
N LEU A 111 -1.94 -6.43 1.27
CA LEU A 111 -1.54 -5.36 0.35
C LEU A 111 -1.04 -5.92 -0.99
N GLY A 112 -0.29 -7.01 -0.94
CA GLY A 112 0.25 -7.68 -2.11
C GLY A 112 -0.84 -8.21 -3.04
N CYS A 113 -1.97 -8.70 -2.51
CA CYS A 113 -3.05 -9.23 -3.34
C CYS A 113 -3.84 -8.15 -4.10
N ILE A 114 -3.71 -6.87 -3.75
CA ILE A 114 -4.38 -5.75 -4.45
C ILE A 114 -3.90 -5.64 -5.89
N GLY A 115 -2.60 -5.86 -6.15
CA GLY A 115 -2.03 -5.83 -7.49
C GLY A 115 -2.66 -6.88 -8.41
N PRO A 116 -2.56 -8.18 -8.09
CA PRO A 116 -3.21 -9.25 -8.84
C PRO A 116 -4.73 -9.09 -8.95
N TYR A 117 -5.42 -8.71 -7.87
CA TYR A 117 -6.86 -8.41 -7.94
C TYR A 117 -7.16 -7.34 -9.01
N THR A 118 -6.38 -6.27 -9.02
CA THR A 118 -6.52 -5.20 -10.01
C THR A 118 -6.22 -5.68 -11.44
N GLY A 119 -5.14 -6.44 -11.62
CA GLY A 119 -4.68 -6.88 -12.94
C GLY A 119 -5.45 -8.06 -13.54
N VAL A 120 -6.18 -8.82 -12.72
CA VAL A 120 -6.96 -10.00 -13.15
C VAL A 120 -8.46 -9.72 -13.09
N VAL A 121 -8.97 -9.27 -11.94
CA VAL A 121 -10.42 -9.11 -11.74
C VAL A 121 -10.95 -7.85 -12.42
N LEU A 122 -10.20 -6.76 -12.40
CA LEU A 122 -10.64 -5.48 -13.01
C LEU A 122 -10.17 -5.32 -14.46
N LYS A 123 -9.46 -6.30 -15.02
CA LYS A 123 -8.79 -6.17 -16.31
C LYS A 123 -9.78 -5.82 -17.43
N GLU A 124 -10.87 -6.58 -17.52
CA GLU A 124 -11.87 -6.42 -18.57
C GLU A 124 -12.54 -5.04 -18.48
N ASP A 125 -12.95 -4.63 -17.28
CA ASP A 125 -13.52 -3.29 -17.04
C ASP A 125 -12.55 -2.18 -17.44
N ILE A 126 -11.26 -2.31 -17.10
CA ILE A 126 -10.22 -1.34 -17.45
C ILE A 126 -10.05 -1.25 -18.96
N GLU A 127 -10.01 -2.38 -19.66
CA GLU A 127 -9.85 -2.42 -21.12
C GLU A 127 -11.06 -1.81 -21.82
N LEU A 128 -12.27 -2.15 -21.37
CA LEU A 128 -13.52 -1.60 -21.90
C LEU A 128 -13.61 -0.08 -21.68
N LEU A 129 -13.33 0.41 -20.47
CA LEU A 129 -13.37 1.85 -20.15
C LEU A 129 -12.28 2.67 -20.86
N ARG A 130 -11.22 2.01 -21.37
CA ARG A 130 -10.20 2.64 -22.21
C ARG A 130 -10.52 2.60 -23.69
N SER A 131 -11.45 1.76 -24.12
CA SER A 131 -11.87 1.70 -25.52
C SER A 131 -12.77 2.87 -25.88
N GLU A 132 -12.55 3.48 -27.04
CA GLU A 132 -13.35 4.62 -27.53
C GLU A 132 -14.78 4.18 -27.92
N SER A 133 -14.97 2.90 -28.24
CA SER A 133 -16.22 2.34 -28.80
C SER A 133 -17.06 1.55 -27.79
N CYS A 134 -16.85 1.73 -26.48
CA CYS A 134 -17.63 0.99 -25.49
C CYS A 134 -19.09 1.46 -25.52
N GLU A 135 -20.02 0.64 -26.03
CA GLU A 135 -21.46 0.96 -26.02
C GLU A 135 -22.05 0.91 -24.60
N GLU A 136 -21.39 0.20 -23.69
CA GLU A 136 -21.85 -0.09 -22.33
C GLU A 136 -21.11 0.70 -21.23
N VAL A 137 -20.49 1.85 -21.56
CA VAL A 137 -19.65 2.64 -20.60
C VAL A 137 -20.30 2.80 -19.23
N LYS A 138 -21.62 3.07 -19.20
CA LYS A 138 -22.36 3.30 -17.95
C LYS A 138 -22.36 2.07 -17.04
N GLU A 139 -22.67 0.91 -17.57
CA GLU A 139 -22.76 -0.33 -16.78
C GLU A 139 -21.38 -0.83 -16.40
N THR A 140 -20.40 -0.77 -17.31
CA THR A 140 -19.00 -1.07 -16.99
C THR A 140 -18.46 -0.14 -15.91
N THR A 141 -18.75 1.17 -15.97
CA THR A 141 -18.32 2.13 -14.94
C THR A 141 -18.92 1.80 -13.57
N LYS A 142 -20.21 1.46 -13.51
CA LYS A 142 -20.87 1.06 -12.25
C LYS A 142 -20.24 -0.22 -11.69
N GLY A 143 -20.00 -1.21 -12.54
CA GLY A 143 -19.32 -2.47 -12.19
C GLY A 143 -17.94 -2.21 -11.60
N PHE A 144 -17.10 -1.49 -12.35
CA PHE A 144 -15.76 -1.09 -11.95
C PHE A 144 -15.76 -0.35 -10.61
N CYS A 145 -16.65 0.63 -10.44
CA CYS A 145 -16.76 1.43 -9.22
C CYS A 145 -17.12 0.57 -8.01
N ARG A 146 -18.07 -0.36 -8.15
CA ARG A 146 -18.47 -1.27 -7.08
C ARG A 146 -17.31 -2.17 -6.63
N LEU A 147 -16.55 -2.70 -7.58
CA LEU A 147 -15.41 -3.57 -7.31
C LEU A 147 -14.18 -2.82 -6.78
N HIS A 148 -14.14 -1.50 -6.92
CA HIS A 148 -13.04 -0.66 -6.47
C HIS A 148 -12.90 -0.64 -4.94
N HIS A 149 -14.02 -0.55 -4.22
CA HIS A 149 -14.05 -0.43 -2.75
C HIS A 149 -13.41 -1.62 -2.03
N PHE A 150 -13.41 -2.80 -2.65
CA PHE A 150 -12.74 -3.99 -2.10
C PHE A 150 -11.26 -3.72 -1.80
N ARG A 151 -10.56 -3.02 -2.71
CA ARG A 151 -9.14 -2.70 -2.54
C ARG A 151 -8.90 -1.80 -1.34
N PHE A 152 -9.77 -0.82 -1.13
CA PHE A 152 -9.72 0.05 0.04
C PHE A 152 -9.93 -0.74 1.33
N VAL A 153 -10.93 -1.62 1.40
CA VAL A 153 -11.18 -2.45 2.59
C VAL A 153 -9.98 -3.33 2.90
N VAL A 154 -9.43 -4.02 1.89
CA VAL A 154 -8.25 -4.89 2.05
C VAL A 154 -7.03 -4.09 2.52
N ALA A 155 -6.76 -2.94 1.91
CA ALA A 155 -5.67 -2.07 2.33
C ALA A 155 -5.87 -1.54 3.77
N GLY A 156 -7.11 -1.15 4.11
CA GLY A 156 -7.46 -0.67 5.44
C GLY A 156 -7.25 -1.72 6.53
N VAL A 157 -7.60 -2.98 6.27
CA VAL A 157 -7.28 -4.09 7.18
C VAL A 157 -5.77 -4.30 7.28
N GLY A 158 -5.04 -4.28 6.15
CA GLY A 158 -3.58 -4.38 6.14
C GLY A 158 -2.91 -3.27 6.96
N PHE A 159 -3.35 -2.03 6.80
CA PHE A 159 -2.89 -0.89 7.59
C PHE A 159 -3.24 -1.02 9.07
N GLY A 160 -4.46 -1.44 9.41
CA GLY A 160 -4.86 -1.69 10.79
C GLY A 160 -3.97 -2.73 11.47
N LEU A 161 -3.61 -3.81 10.77
CA LEU A 161 -2.68 -4.81 11.28
C LEU A 161 -1.27 -4.25 11.50
N SER A 162 -0.74 -3.45 10.57
CA SER A 162 0.55 -2.78 10.77
C SER A 162 0.51 -1.83 11.98
N LEU A 163 -0.57 -1.08 12.17
CA LEU A 163 -0.76 -0.16 13.29
C LEU A 163 -0.79 -0.89 14.64
N VAL A 164 -1.54 -1.98 14.73
CA VAL A 164 -1.58 -2.82 15.95
C VAL A 164 -0.21 -3.45 16.22
N GLY A 165 0.45 -3.99 15.19
CA GLY A 165 1.80 -4.54 15.33
C GLY A 165 2.81 -3.50 15.81
N LEU A 166 2.72 -2.25 15.33
CA LEU A 166 3.56 -1.16 15.83
C LEU A 166 3.26 -0.80 17.29
N ALA A 167 1.99 -0.78 17.70
CA ALA A 167 1.59 -0.41 19.06
C ALA A 167 2.03 -1.44 20.12
N GLU A 168 2.28 -2.68 19.73
CA GLU A 168 2.70 -3.77 20.62
C GLU A 168 4.25 -3.89 20.78
N LEU A 169 5.05 -3.05 20.09
CA LEU A 169 6.54 -3.03 20.13
C LEU A 169 7.14 -1.97 21.08
#